data_AF-A0A0C2W5I2-F1
#
_entry.id   AF-A0A0C2W5I2-F1
#
_cell.length_a   1.000
_cell.length_b   1.000
_cell.length_c   1.000
_cell.angle_alpha   90.00
_cell.angle_beta   90.00
_cell.angle_gamma   90.00
#
_symmetry.space_group_name_H-M   'P 1'
#
loop_
_entity.id
_entity.type
_entity.pdbx_description
1 polymer ?
#
loop_
_entity_poly.entity_id
_entity_poly.type
_entity_poly.pdbx_seq_one_letter_code
_entity_poly.pdbx_strand_id
1 'polypeptide(L)'
;MLSLKTATTITQSLVTNQLLAPSYSLNVLLLLISTLAQLINVDVVEIREVLDNLQSVILLGSNDVARIYHESFPNYLTDQMRCKDPRLRIDTRVCHIQLATCCFEIMDRRLKRNILGLSDPVRFMSNEDGLKVDGITITDEEIQEKVPQHLQYACAYWVNHLEVANMEDEALVNGLERFADEHILYWLEPLDSEVLSLVGKLDLAHRAIGVVLKLLTSTCSDLCQLLSDALRFISKFYKLIERSALHTYYSALPFAPSDSLLYHRYIKDAEHNICSIEGGPEKWDTLVANLSQGDFL
;
A
#
# COMPACT_ATOMS: atom_id res chain seq x y z
N MET A 1 7.57 -33.54 3.62
CA MET A 1 6.13 -33.70 3.33
C MET A 1 5.48 -32.40 3.74
N LEU A 2 5.06 -31.60 2.76
CA LEU A 2 4.48 -30.29 3.03
C LEU A 2 3.18 -30.43 3.85
N SER A 3 2.92 -29.51 4.77
CA SER A 3 1.68 -29.56 5.55
C SER A 3 0.48 -29.19 4.67
N LEU A 4 -0.65 -29.88 4.86
CA LEU A 4 -1.91 -29.54 4.18
C LEU A 4 -2.29 -28.07 4.41
N LYS A 5 -1.98 -27.53 5.61
CA LYS A 5 -2.21 -26.13 5.97
C LYS A 5 -1.42 -25.17 5.09
N THR A 6 -0.13 -25.44 4.86
CA THR A 6 0.73 -24.62 4.00
C THR A 6 0.19 -24.59 2.56
N ALA A 7 -0.18 -25.76 2.02
CA ALA A 7 -0.73 -25.87 0.68
C ALA A 7 -2.06 -25.10 0.52
N THR A 8 -2.92 -25.18 1.53
CA THR A 8 -4.16 -24.40 1.58
C THR A 8 -3.87 -22.90 1.61
N THR A 9 -2.95 -22.42 2.45
CA THR A 9 -2.59 -20.98 2.52
C THR A 9 -2.06 -20.46 1.18
N ILE A 10 -1.14 -21.19 0.53
CA ILE A 10 -0.58 -20.78 -0.77
C ILE A 10 -1.69 -20.68 -1.84
N THR A 11 -2.54 -21.70 -1.93
CA THR A 11 -3.64 -21.74 -2.91
C THR A 11 -4.65 -20.62 -2.64
N GLN A 12 -4.97 -20.37 -1.37
CA GLN A 12 -5.88 -19.31 -0.96
C GLN A 12 -5.39 -17.93 -1.35
N SER A 13 -4.13 -17.61 -1.06
CA SER A 13 -3.58 -16.30 -1.39
C SER A 13 -3.48 -16.08 -2.90
N LEU A 14 -3.15 -17.11 -3.69
CA LEU A 14 -3.17 -17.02 -5.15
C LEU A 14 -4.57 -16.75 -5.71
N VAL A 15 -5.57 -17.52 -5.23
CA VAL A 15 -6.97 -17.35 -5.64
C VAL A 15 -7.47 -15.96 -5.27
N THR A 16 -7.27 -15.53 -4.02
CA THR A 16 -7.70 -14.22 -3.53
C THR A 16 -7.06 -13.09 -4.32
N ASN A 17 -5.76 -13.18 -4.62
CA ASN A 17 -5.06 -12.15 -5.40
C ASN A 17 -5.54 -12.06 -6.84
N GLN A 18 -5.83 -13.18 -7.47
CA GLN A 18 -6.42 -13.16 -8.81
C GLN A 18 -7.82 -12.55 -8.84
N LEU A 19 -8.59 -12.67 -7.75
CA LEU A 19 -9.93 -12.10 -7.64
C LEU A 19 -9.95 -10.58 -7.37
N LEU A 20 -8.81 -9.96 -7.05
CA LEU A 20 -8.69 -8.49 -6.97
C LEU A 20 -8.71 -7.80 -8.35
N ALA A 21 -8.52 -8.56 -9.42
CA ALA A 21 -8.37 -8.09 -10.79
C ALA A 21 -9.53 -7.26 -11.41
N PRO A 22 -10.81 -7.36 -11.01
CA PRO A 22 -11.87 -6.67 -11.75
C PRO A 22 -12.13 -5.21 -11.34
N SER A 23 -11.58 -4.73 -10.22
CA SER A 23 -12.09 -3.49 -9.60
C SER A 23 -11.31 -2.22 -9.94
N TYR A 24 -10.04 -2.33 -10.35
CA TYR A 24 -9.19 -1.15 -10.63
C TYR A 24 -8.26 -1.45 -11.80
N SER A 25 -8.46 -0.76 -12.94
CA SER A 25 -7.71 -0.89 -14.20
C SER A 25 -6.23 -0.46 -14.14
N LEU A 26 -5.50 -0.88 -13.12
CA LEU A 26 -4.04 -0.89 -13.10
C LEU A 26 -3.62 -2.35 -13.19
N ASN A 27 -2.69 -2.64 -14.10
CA ASN A 27 -2.05 -3.95 -14.27
C ASN A 27 -1.99 -4.67 -12.93
N VAL A 28 -2.80 -5.71 -12.75
CA VAL A 28 -2.69 -6.58 -11.57
C VAL A 28 -1.24 -6.95 -11.50
N LEU A 29 -0.55 -6.53 -10.45
CA LEU A 29 0.85 -6.84 -10.27
C LEU A 29 0.90 -8.37 -10.31
N LEU A 30 1.40 -8.91 -11.43
CA LEU A 30 1.50 -10.35 -11.62
C LEU A 30 2.41 -10.83 -10.49
N LEU A 31 1.80 -11.52 -9.53
CA LEU A 31 2.47 -11.79 -8.28
C LEU A 31 3.53 -12.86 -8.52
N LEU A 32 4.78 -12.40 -8.59
CA LEU A 32 5.94 -13.28 -8.56
C LEU A 32 5.86 -14.18 -7.32
N ILE A 33 6.21 -15.45 -7.46
CA ILE A 33 6.18 -16.40 -6.35
C ILE A 33 7.07 -15.96 -5.18
N SER A 34 8.14 -15.22 -5.46
CA SER A 34 9.00 -14.61 -4.44
C SER A 34 8.27 -13.52 -3.65
N THR A 35 7.43 -12.74 -4.31
CA THR A 35 6.59 -11.73 -3.67
C THR A 35 5.50 -12.38 -2.82
N LEU A 36 4.86 -13.44 -3.34
CA LEU A 36 3.91 -14.23 -2.57
C LEU A 36 4.58 -14.82 -1.32
N ALA A 37 5.75 -15.44 -1.47
CA ALA A 37 6.54 -16.01 -0.38
C ALA A 37 6.75 -15.03 0.77
N GLN A 38 7.13 -13.79 0.46
CA GLN A 38 7.31 -12.74 1.45
C GLN A 38 5.99 -12.27 2.07
N LEU A 39 4.91 -12.19 1.28
CA LEU A 39 3.59 -11.78 1.78
C LEU A 39 3.02 -12.78 2.78
N ILE A 40 3.08 -14.08 2.48
CA ILE A 40 2.50 -15.13 3.34
C ILE A 40 3.52 -15.76 4.31
N ASN A 41 4.76 -15.28 4.29
CA ASN A 41 5.88 -15.78 5.08
C ASN A 41 6.08 -17.31 4.94
N VAL A 42 6.11 -17.79 3.69
CA VAL A 42 6.33 -19.19 3.32
C VAL A 42 7.53 -19.27 2.38
N ASP A 43 8.33 -20.32 2.49
CA ASP A 43 9.50 -20.51 1.63
C ASP A 43 9.11 -20.67 0.14
N VAL A 44 9.91 -20.12 -0.77
CA VAL A 44 9.66 -20.20 -2.21
C VAL A 44 9.66 -21.65 -2.69
N VAL A 45 10.49 -22.52 -2.10
CA VAL A 45 10.53 -23.96 -2.40
C VAL A 45 9.20 -24.60 -2.04
N GLU A 46 8.64 -24.27 -0.88
CA GLU A 46 7.33 -24.79 -0.45
C GLU A 46 6.22 -24.33 -1.40
N ILE A 47 6.25 -23.07 -1.85
CA ILE A 47 5.32 -22.56 -2.87
C ILE A 47 5.46 -23.34 -4.17
N ARG A 48 6.69 -23.56 -4.65
CA ARG A 48 6.95 -24.33 -5.88
C ARG A 48 6.45 -25.76 -5.76
N GLU A 49 6.69 -26.44 -4.63
CA GLU A 49 6.17 -27.79 -4.40
C GLU A 49 4.63 -27.85 -4.49
N VAL A 50 3.92 -26.85 -3.95
CA VAL A 50 2.45 -26.79 -4.06
C VAL A 50 2.02 -26.53 -5.49
N LEU A 51 2.66 -25.59 -6.17
CA LEU A 51 2.37 -25.28 -7.57
C LEU A 51 2.63 -26.48 -8.48
N ASP A 52 3.68 -27.26 -8.23
CA ASP A 52 4.00 -28.48 -8.97
C ASP A 52 2.90 -29.54 -8.84
N ASN A 53 2.30 -29.66 -7.66
CA ASN A 53 1.16 -30.55 -7.43
C ASN A 53 -0.16 -30.01 -8.05
N LEU A 54 -0.23 -28.72 -8.37
CA LEU A 54 -1.39 -28.04 -8.93
C LEU A 54 -1.22 -27.61 -10.40
N GLN A 55 -0.21 -28.13 -11.11
CA GLN A 55 0.10 -27.75 -12.51
C GLN A 55 -1.07 -27.94 -13.49
N SER A 56 -2.04 -28.81 -13.16
CA SER A 56 -3.25 -29.02 -13.95
C SER A 56 -4.21 -27.82 -13.95
N VAL A 57 -4.10 -26.93 -12.95
CA VAL A 57 -5.01 -25.80 -12.73
C VAL A 57 -4.27 -24.47 -12.51
N ILE A 58 -3.01 -24.50 -12.08
CA ILE A 58 -2.15 -23.32 -11.90
C ILE A 58 -0.88 -23.50 -12.75
N LEU A 59 -0.64 -22.57 -13.67
CA LEU A 59 0.58 -22.49 -14.46
C LEU A 59 1.59 -21.58 -13.77
N LEU A 60 2.82 -22.09 -13.56
CA LEU A 60 3.97 -21.24 -13.25
C LEU A 60 4.62 -20.83 -14.57
N GLY A 61 4.57 -19.54 -14.90
CA GLY A 61 5.22 -18.99 -16.08
C GLY A 61 6.75 -19.00 -15.97
N SER A 62 7.45 -18.90 -17.10
CA SER A 62 8.93 -18.80 -17.15
C SER A 62 9.49 -17.56 -16.43
N ASN A 63 8.63 -16.60 -16.12
CA ASN A 63 8.92 -15.40 -15.36
C ASN A 63 8.58 -15.55 -13.86
N ASP A 64 8.43 -16.77 -13.34
CA ASP A 64 8.10 -17.06 -11.94
C ASP A 64 6.76 -16.45 -11.46
N VAL A 65 5.83 -16.20 -12.39
CA VAL A 65 4.48 -15.74 -12.10
C VAL A 65 3.51 -16.90 -12.14
N ALA A 66 2.76 -17.10 -11.05
CA ALA A 66 1.68 -18.09 -10.98
C ALA A 66 0.40 -17.54 -11.62
N ARG A 67 -0.26 -18.34 -12.46
CA ARG A 67 -1.52 -17.99 -13.15
C ARG A 67 -2.49 -19.15 -13.08
N ILE A 68 -3.74 -18.91 -12.65
CA ILE A 68 -4.76 -19.94 -12.69
C ILE A 68 -5.34 -20.03 -14.11
N TYR A 69 -5.39 -21.25 -14.67
CA TYR A 69 -5.80 -21.51 -16.05
C TYR A 69 -7.25 -21.14 -16.36
N HIS A 70 -8.16 -21.37 -15.42
CA HIS A 70 -9.58 -21.30 -15.70
C HIS A 70 -10.34 -20.73 -14.51
N GLU A 71 -11.21 -19.75 -14.76
CA GLU A 71 -12.02 -19.07 -13.75
C GLU A 71 -12.93 -20.02 -12.95
N SER A 72 -13.28 -21.20 -13.50
CA SER A 72 -14.05 -22.21 -12.76
C SER A 72 -13.33 -22.73 -11.52
N PHE A 73 -12.00 -22.73 -11.49
CA PHE A 73 -11.23 -23.22 -10.35
C PHE A 73 -11.38 -22.33 -9.11
N PRO A 74 -11.05 -21.01 -9.16
CA PRO A 74 -11.27 -20.14 -8.02
C PRO A 74 -12.76 -20.09 -7.68
N ASN A 75 -13.67 -20.00 -8.67
CA ASN A 75 -15.11 -20.00 -8.45
C ASN A 75 -15.65 -21.30 -7.82
N TYR A 76 -14.98 -22.44 -8.03
CA TYR A 76 -15.35 -23.67 -7.35
C TYR A 76 -14.91 -23.63 -5.89
N LEU A 77 -13.67 -23.23 -5.61
CA LEU A 77 -13.09 -23.25 -4.27
C LEU A 77 -13.72 -22.23 -3.31
N THR A 78 -14.20 -21.09 -3.83
CA THR A 78 -14.82 -20.02 -3.03
C THR A 78 -16.34 -20.19 -2.88
N ASP A 79 -16.98 -21.04 -3.67
CA ASP A 79 -18.42 -21.30 -3.59
C ASP A 79 -18.72 -22.42 -2.57
N GLN A 80 -19.28 -22.03 -1.43
CA GLN A 80 -19.66 -22.94 -0.35
C GLN A 80 -20.74 -23.97 -0.74
N MET A 81 -21.55 -23.68 -1.75
CA MET A 81 -22.56 -24.60 -2.28
C MET A 81 -21.94 -25.62 -3.24
N ARG A 82 -20.85 -25.27 -3.94
CA ARG A 82 -20.18 -26.15 -4.92
C ARG A 82 -19.03 -26.96 -4.30
N CYS A 83 -18.16 -26.35 -3.50
CA CYS A 83 -17.08 -27.05 -2.81
C CYS A 83 -17.58 -27.69 -1.52
N LYS A 84 -17.84 -29.01 -1.57
CA LYS A 84 -18.33 -29.78 -0.42
C LYS A 84 -17.23 -30.26 0.52
N ASP A 85 -15.97 -30.32 0.06
CA ASP A 85 -14.84 -30.71 0.92
C ASP A 85 -14.38 -29.49 1.73
N PRO A 86 -14.56 -29.48 3.06
CA PRO A 86 -14.15 -28.34 3.89
C PRO A 86 -12.65 -28.07 3.88
N ARG A 87 -11.82 -29.06 3.50
CA ARG A 87 -10.35 -28.93 3.44
C ARG A 87 -9.87 -28.14 2.22
N LEU A 88 -10.68 -28.10 1.17
CA LEU A 88 -10.39 -27.38 -0.08
C LEU A 88 -11.11 -26.03 -0.15
N ARG A 89 -12.14 -25.85 0.67
CA ARG A 89 -12.94 -24.63 0.68
C ARG A 89 -12.11 -23.42 1.11
N ILE A 90 -12.25 -22.34 0.35
CA ILE A 90 -11.57 -21.07 0.60
C ILE A 90 -12.59 -20.07 1.13
N ASP A 91 -12.31 -19.56 2.33
CA ASP A 91 -12.98 -18.35 2.82
C ASP A 91 -12.14 -17.15 2.37
N THR A 92 -12.63 -16.44 1.35
CA THR A 92 -11.94 -15.29 0.76
C THR A 92 -11.79 -14.17 1.77
N ARG A 93 -12.78 -13.96 2.66
CA ARG A 93 -12.75 -12.90 3.67
C ARG A 93 -11.60 -13.13 4.65
N VAL A 94 -11.43 -14.34 5.16
CA VAL A 94 -10.32 -14.71 6.05
C VAL A 94 -8.97 -14.47 5.36
N CYS A 95 -8.88 -14.81 4.08
CA CYS A 95 -7.66 -14.58 3.30
C CYS A 95 -7.37 -13.08 3.09
N HIS A 96 -8.39 -12.26 2.82
CA HIS A 96 -8.23 -10.80 2.73
C HIS A 96 -7.79 -10.19 4.07
N ILE A 97 -8.33 -10.65 5.21
CA ILE A 97 -7.88 -10.21 6.54
C ILE A 97 -6.38 -10.52 6.71
N GLN A 98 -5.96 -11.74 6.39
CA GLN A 98 -4.55 -12.15 6.47
C GLN A 98 -3.66 -11.30 5.57
N LEU A 99 -4.02 -11.14 4.30
CA LEU A 99 -3.21 -10.36 3.35
C LEU A 99 -3.13 -8.89 3.74
N ALA A 100 -4.23 -8.28 4.20
CA ALA A 100 -4.21 -6.91 4.72
C ALA A 100 -3.31 -6.77 5.95
N THR A 101 -3.37 -7.73 6.87
CA THR A 101 -2.48 -7.78 8.05
C THR A 101 -1.01 -7.86 7.63
N CYS A 102 -0.68 -8.76 6.69
CA CYS A 102 0.66 -8.87 6.13
C CYS A 102 1.12 -7.58 5.42
N CYS A 103 0.22 -6.88 4.72
CA CYS A 103 0.53 -5.58 4.13
C CYS A 103 0.93 -4.57 5.20
N PHE A 104 0.17 -4.47 6.29
CA PHE A 104 0.51 -3.57 7.39
C PHE A 104 1.83 -3.94 8.06
N GLU A 105 2.10 -5.22 8.30
CA GLU A 105 3.39 -5.68 8.85
C GLU A 105 4.58 -5.38 7.94
N ILE A 106 4.42 -5.54 6.62
CA ILE A 106 5.46 -5.21 5.65
C ILE A 106 5.73 -3.71 5.64
N MET A 107 4.68 -2.90 5.59
CA MET A 107 4.80 -1.44 5.62
C MET A 107 5.45 -0.97 6.92
N ASP A 108 5.05 -1.52 8.06
CA ASP A 108 5.60 -1.21 9.38
C ASP A 108 7.12 -1.46 9.47
N ARG A 109 7.61 -2.54 8.83
CA ARG A 109 9.04 -2.88 8.85
C ARG A 109 9.88 -2.11 7.83
N ARG A 110 9.28 -1.62 6.75
CA ARG A 110 10.01 -1.18 5.54
C ARG A 110 9.79 0.28 5.18
N LEU A 111 8.62 0.84 5.45
CA LEU A 111 8.39 2.27 5.25
C LEU A 111 9.18 3.06 6.27
N LYS A 112 9.79 4.13 5.78
CA LYS A 112 10.53 5.09 6.58
C LYS A 112 10.65 6.37 5.78
N ARG A 113 10.80 7.49 6.48
CA ARG A 113 11.13 8.79 5.87
C ARG A 113 12.36 8.67 4.96
N ASN A 114 12.25 9.23 3.77
CA ASN A 114 13.30 9.23 2.74
C ASN A 114 13.78 7.81 2.44
N ILE A 115 12.87 6.91 2.05
CA ILE A 115 13.16 5.48 1.85
C ILE A 115 14.28 5.25 0.82
N LEU A 116 14.35 6.11 -0.21
CA LEU A 116 15.39 6.08 -1.24
C LEU A 116 16.74 6.63 -0.75
N GLY A 117 16.79 7.27 0.42
CA GLY A 117 18.03 7.81 0.99
C GLY A 117 18.62 8.94 0.16
N LEU A 118 17.75 9.76 -0.46
CA LEU A 118 18.16 10.89 -1.28
C LEU A 118 18.93 11.91 -0.45
N SER A 119 19.96 12.52 -1.04
CA SER A 119 20.82 13.46 -0.32
C SER A 119 20.14 14.79 0.00
N ASP A 120 20.74 15.54 0.91
CA ASP A 120 20.18 16.79 1.43
C ASP A 120 19.97 17.89 0.36
N PRO A 121 20.85 18.07 -0.65
CA PRO A 121 20.62 18.96 -1.79
C PRO A 121 19.35 18.65 -2.60
N VAL A 122 18.93 17.38 -2.65
CA VAL A 122 17.75 16.92 -3.41
C VAL A 122 16.45 17.49 -2.86
N ARG A 123 16.42 17.95 -1.59
CA ARG A 123 15.24 18.60 -0.99
C ARG A 123 14.79 19.87 -1.71
N PHE A 124 15.63 20.45 -2.58
CA PHE A 124 15.30 21.65 -3.35
C PHE A 124 14.94 21.33 -4.82
N MET A 125 14.82 20.05 -5.15
CA MET A 125 14.70 19.57 -6.52
C MET A 125 13.36 18.86 -6.74
N SER A 126 12.98 18.72 -8.02
CA SER A 126 11.89 17.80 -8.38
C SER A 126 12.33 16.36 -8.11
N ASN A 127 11.37 15.42 -8.02
CA ASN A 127 11.71 14.00 -7.90
C ASN A 127 12.63 13.55 -9.06
N GLU A 128 12.30 13.93 -10.30
CA GLU A 128 13.10 13.58 -11.48
C GLU A 128 14.51 14.15 -11.45
N ASP A 129 14.68 15.40 -11.01
CA ASP A 129 15.99 16.04 -10.99
C ASP A 129 16.83 15.59 -9.79
N GLY A 130 16.17 15.28 -8.67
CA GLY A 130 16.77 14.70 -7.49
C GLY A 130 17.48 13.38 -7.75
N LEU A 131 16.82 12.49 -8.50
CA LEU A 131 17.39 11.21 -8.94
C LEU A 131 18.59 11.36 -9.85
N LYS A 132 18.74 12.50 -10.54
CA LYS A 132 19.86 12.77 -11.45
C LYS A 132 21.07 13.39 -10.74
N VAL A 133 20.85 14.20 -9.69
CA VAL A 133 21.91 15.00 -9.06
C VAL A 133 22.81 14.21 -8.13
N ASP A 134 22.35 13.11 -7.54
CA ASP A 134 23.20 12.33 -6.66
C ASP A 134 24.38 11.68 -7.39
N GLY A 135 24.43 11.66 -8.74
CA GLY A 135 25.45 10.91 -9.51
C GLY A 135 25.35 9.39 -9.31
N ILE A 136 24.59 8.97 -8.31
CA ILE A 136 23.93 7.69 -8.13
C ILE A 136 22.84 7.65 -9.20
N THR A 137 23.15 7.09 -10.35
CA THR A 137 22.09 6.48 -11.14
C THR A 137 21.58 5.37 -10.26
N ILE A 138 20.54 5.63 -9.43
CA ILE A 138 19.98 4.60 -8.57
C ILE A 138 19.56 3.51 -9.53
N THR A 139 20.27 2.40 -9.47
CA THR A 139 20.03 1.29 -10.38
C THR A 139 18.66 0.72 -10.07
N ASP A 140 18.03 0.09 -11.05
CA ASP A 140 16.80 -0.68 -10.81
C ASP A 140 17.01 -1.69 -9.67
N GLU A 141 18.22 -2.21 -9.50
CA GLU A 141 18.59 -3.12 -8.41
C GLU A 141 18.54 -2.44 -7.03
N GLU A 142 19.11 -1.25 -6.87
CA GLU A 142 19.07 -0.49 -5.61
C GLU A 142 17.65 -0.03 -5.27
N ILE A 143 16.86 0.34 -6.29
CA ILE A 143 15.42 0.61 -6.14
C ILE A 143 14.72 -0.64 -5.63
N GLN A 144 14.94 -1.80 -6.25
CA GLN A 144 14.30 -3.05 -5.83
C GLN A 144 14.77 -3.53 -4.46
N GLU A 145 15.99 -3.20 -4.04
CA GLU A 145 16.47 -3.48 -2.68
C GLU A 145 15.72 -2.64 -1.63
N LYS A 146 15.65 -1.32 -1.86
CA LYS A 146 14.99 -0.38 -0.94
C LYS A 146 13.47 -0.55 -0.96
N VAL A 147 12.92 -0.78 -2.16
CA VAL A 147 11.51 -0.84 -2.48
C VAL A 147 11.20 -2.15 -3.22
N PRO A 148 11.27 -3.29 -2.53
CA PRO A 148 11.03 -4.58 -3.14
C PRO A 148 9.56 -4.75 -3.51
N GLN A 149 9.29 -5.65 -4.45
CA GLN A 149 7.93 -5.87 -4.96
C GLN A 149 6.87 -6.18 -3.90
N HIS A 150 7.22 -6.85 -2.79
CA HIS A 150 6.26 -7.13 -1.72
C HIS A 150 5.85 -5.86 -0.96
N LEU A 151 6.77 -4.89 -0.84
CA LEU A 151 6.42 -3.57 -0.32
C LEU A 151 5.56 -2.79 -1.32
N GLN A 152 5.90 -2.83 -2.61
CA GLN A 152 5.07 -2.20 -3.64
C GLN A 152 3.65 -2.75 -3.65
N TYR A 153 3.52 -4.08 -3.55
CA TYR A 153 2.25 -4.77 -3.41
C TYR A 153 1.50 -4.31 -2.16
N ALA A 154 2.15 -4.33 -0.99
CA ALA A 154 1.54 -3.92 0.26
C ALA A 154 1.02 -2.48 0.18
N CYS A 155 1.83 -1.55 -0.33
CA CYS A 155 1.45 -0.15 -0.49
C CYS A 155 0.32 0.09 -1.50
N ALA A 156 0.17 -0.77 -2.51
CA ALA A 156 -0.84 -0.63 -3.56
C ALA A 156 -2.19 -1.28 -3.21
N TYR A 157 -2.17 -2.45 -2.57
CA TYR A 157 -3.35 -3.32 -2.47
C TYR A 157 -3.93 -3.48 -1.06
N TRP A 158 -3.29 -2.95 -0.01
CA TRP A 158 -3.78 -3.10 1.37
C TRP A 158 -5.26 -2.69 1.52
N VAL A 159 -5.68 -1.60 0.87
CA VAL A 159 -7.05 -1.10 0.95
C VAL A 159 -8.05 -2.02 0.25
N ASN A 160 -7.65 -2.66 -0.86
CA ASN A 160 -8.50 -3.60 -1.58
C ASN A 160 -8.80 -4.83 -0.73
N HIS A 161 -7.81 -5.30 0.04
CA HIS A 161 -8.04 -6.37 1.00
C HIS A 161 -8.91 -5.90 2.17
N LEU A 162 -8.64 -4.70 2.68
CA LEU A 162 -9.39 -4.12 3.79
C LEU A 162 -10.89 -3.97 3.48
N GLU A 163 -11.22 -3.55 2.25
CA GLU A 163 -12.59 -3.36 1.78
C GLU A 163 -13.39 -4.68 1.81
N VAL A 164 -12.78 -5.80 1.41
CA VAL A 164 -13.43 -7.11 1.45
C VAL A 164 -13.45 -7.72 2.85
N ALA A 165 -12.41 -7.47 3.65
CA ALA A 165 -12.30 -7.96 5.03
C ALA A 165 -13.39 -7.39 5.97
N ASN A 166 -13.90 -6.19 5.66
CA ASN A 166 -14.99 -5.51 6.35
C ASN A 166 -14.72 -5.20 7.84
N MET A 167 -13.59 -4.56 8.19
CA MET A 167 -13.24 -3.85 9.45
C MET A 167 -13.75 -4.38 10.82
N GLU A 168 -14.17 -5.64 10.92
CA GLU A 168 -14.67 -6.28 12.15
C GLU A 168 -13.55 -6.97 12.94
N ASP A 169 -12.41 -7.21 12.30
CA ASP A 169 -11.26 -7.87 12.91
C ASP A 169 -10.40 -6.85 13.69
N GLU A 170 -10.22 -7.09 14.99
CA GLU A 170 -9.50 -6.19 15.89
C GLU A 170 -8.02 -6.05 15.52
N ALA A 171 -7.35 -7.14 15.10
CA ALA A 171 -5.95 -7.07 14.71
C ALA A 171 -5.77 -6.23 13.45
N LEU A 172 -6.73 -6.30 12.53
CA LEU A 172 -6.75 -5.50 11.32
C LEU A 172 -6.96 -4.00 11.61
N VAL A 173 -7.87 -3.68 12.54
CA VAL A 173 -8.07 -2.29 13.01
C VAL A 173 -6.80 -1.75 13.66
N ASN A 174 -6.17 -2.52 14.57
CA ASN A 174 -4.93 -2.12 15.22
C ASN A 174 -3.78 -1.92 14.20
N GLY A 175 -3.71 -2.77 13.17
CA GLY A 175 -2.76 -2.62 12.06
C GLY A 175 -2.96 -1.31 11.29
N LEU A 176 -4.22 -0.97 10.98
CA LEU A 176 -4.58 0.29 10.34
C LEU A 176 -4.28 1.50 11.22
N GLU A 177 -4.57 1.42 12.52
CA GLU A 177 -4.26 2.48 13.48
C GLU A 177 -2.78 2.79 13.50
N ARG A 178 -1.95 1.77 13.70
CA ARG A 178 -0.48 1.92 13.67
C ARG A 178 0.02 2.43 12.33
N PHE A 179 -0.54 1.94 11.22
CA PHE A 179 -0.20 2.45 9.89
C PHE A 179 -0.49 3.95 9.75
N ALA A 180 -1.67 4.39 10.18
CA ALA A 180 -2.04 5.80 10.14
C ALA A 180 -1.11 6.64 11.04
N ASP A 181 -0.81 6.11 12.22
CA ASP A 181 -0.07 6.77 13.27
C ASP A 181 1.41 7.00 12.95
N GLU A 182 2.04 6.00 12.34
CA GLU A 182 3.49 5.97 12.16
C GLU A 182 3.93 6.07 10.70
N HIS A 183 3.10 5.65 9.75
CA HIS A 183 3.56 5.38 8.38
C HIS A 183 2.79 6.14 7.28
N ILE A 184 1.71 6.86 7.58
CA ILE A 184 0.84 7.45 6.55
C ILE A 184 1.57 8.47 5.68
N LEU A 185 2.45 9.29 6.25
CA LEU A 185 3.25 10.26 5.49
C LEU A 185 4.37 9.56 4.71
N TYR A 186 5.01 8.54 5.30
CA TYR A 186 6.06 7.76 4.63
C TYR A 186 5.49 7.01 3.42
N TRP A 187 4.24 6.58 3.53
CA TRP A 187 3.52 5.95 2.44
C TRP A 187 3.25 6.91 1.27
N LEU A 188 3.20 8.24 1.48
CA LEU A 188 3.04 9.21 0.38
C LEU A 188 4.32 9.39 -0.45
N GLU A 189 5.48 8.95 0.04
CA GLU A 189 6.72 9.03 -0.73
C GLU A 189 6.68 8.16 -1.99
N PRO A 190 7.22 8.62 -3.13
CA PRO A 190 7.34 7.85 -4.35
C PRO A 190 8.19 6.63 -4.06
N LEU A 191 7.60 5.50 -4.39
CA LEU A 191 8.30 4.25 -4.56
C LEU A 191 8.65 4.27 -6.04
N ASP A 192 9.90 4.57 -6.39
CA ASP A 192 10.38 4.69 -7.78
C ASP A 192 10.33 3.34 -8.51
N SER A 193 9.14 2.78 -8.70
CA SER A 193 8.92 1.75 -9.70
C SER A 193 7.97 2.32 -10.74
N GLU A 194 8.26 2.04 -12.01
CA GLU A 194 7.43 2.41 -13.17
C GLU A 194 5.94 2.04 -12.99
N VAL A 195 5.61 1.16 -12.03
CA VAL A 195 4.27 0.70 -11.69
C VAL A 195 3.42 1.76 -10.98
N LEU A 196 4.04 2.69 -10.22
CA LEU A 196 3.35 3.73 -9.46
C LEU A 196 4.05 5.07 -9.66
N SER A 197 3.80 5.72 -10.80
CA SER A 197 4.15 7.14 -10.94
C SER A 197 3.57 7.92 -9.76
N LEU A 198 4.30 8.92 -9.26
CA LEU A 198 3.90 9.64 -8.04
C LEU A 198 2.51 10.27 -8.15
N VAL A 199 2.13 10.72 -9.37
CA VAL A 199 0.78 11.19 -9.69
C VAL A 199 -0.26 10.12 -9.39
N GLY A 200 -0.05 8.90 -9.91
CA GLY A 200 -0.91 7.76 -9.64
C GLY A 200 -0.94 7.38 -8.15
N LYS A 201 0.17 7.60 -7.43
CA LYS A 201 0.29 7.26 -6.01
C LYS A 201 -0.50 8.19 -5.10
N LEU A 202 -0.46 9.51 -5.30
CA LEU A 202 -1.26 10.44 -4.48
C LEU A 202 -2.76 10.25 -4.74
N ASP A 203 -3.14 9.98 -5.98
CA ASP A 203 -4.53 9.66 -6.33
C ASP A 203 -4.99 8.34 -5.69
N LEU A 204 -4.12 7.32 -5.69
CA LEU A 204 -4.36 6.06 -5.00
C LEU A 204 -4.49 6.28 -3.50
N ALA A 205 -3.60 7.06 -2.89
CA ALA A 205 -3.64 7.36 -1.46
C ALA A 205 -4.92 8.08 -1.05
N HIS A 206 -5.30 9.11 -1.81
CA HIS A 206 -6.54 9.84 -1.61
C HIS A 206 -7.77 8.94 -1.72
N ARG A 207 -7.84 8.08 -2.74
CA ARG A 207 -8.93 7.10 -2.91
C ARG A 207 -8.99 6.11 -1.75
N ALA A 208 -7.85 5.54 -1.40
CA ALA A 208 -7.73 4.52 -0.36
C ALA A 208 -8.18 5.06 1.01
N ILE A 209 -7.67 6.22 1.42
CA ILE A 209 -8.09 6.88 2.67
C ILE A 209 -9.61 7.17 2.63
N GLY A 210 -10.13 7.62 1.49
CA GLY A 210 -11.57 7.83 1.30
C GLY A 210 -12.42 6.57 1.44
N VAL A 211 -11.92 5.41 0.99
CA VAL A 211 -12.58 4.11 1.20
C VAL A 211 -12.59 3.76 2.69
N VAL A 212 -11.43 3.85 3.36
CA VAL A 212 -11.33 3.54 4.79
C VAL A 212 -12.25 4.42 5.64
N LEU A 213 -12.31 5.72 5.38
CA LEU A 213 -13.21 6.64 6.08
C LEU A 213 -14.69 6.27 5.93
N LYS A 214 -15.09 5.69 4.78
CA LYS A 214 -16.46 5.18 4.59
C LYS A 214 -16.71 3.88 5.36
N LEU A 215 -15.69 3.02 5.49
CA LEU A 215 -15.79 1.78 6.26
C LEU A 215 -15.88 2.04 7.78
N LEU A 216 -15.24 3.10 8.28
CA LEU A 216 -15.21 3.47 9.69
C LEU A 216 -16.49 4.19 10.20
N THR A 217 -17.62 4.07 9.49
CA THR A 217 -18.82 4.95 9.52
C THR A 217 -19.53 5.18 10.87
N SER A 218 -19.02 4.66 11.99
CA SER A 218 -19.62 4.78 13.32
C SER A 218 -18.70 5.32 14.43
N THR A 219 -17.43 5.64 14.15
CA THR A 219 -16.48 5.97 15.24
C THR A 219 -15.82 7.34 15.04
N CYS A 220 -16.09 8.30 15.94
CA CYS A 220 -15.27 9.50 16.09
C CYS A 220 -14.04 9.11 16.92
N SER A 221 -13.07 8.46 16.27
CA SER A 221 -11.79 8.09 16.87
C SER A 221 -10.65 8.96 16.32
N ASP A 222 -9.54 8.98 17.05
CA ASP A 222 -8.28 9.59 16.62
C ASP A 222 -7.86 9.09 15.23
N LEU A 223 -8.11 7.82 14.92
CA LEU A 223 -7.88 7.26 13.58
C LEU A 223 -8.67 8.00 12.50
N CYS A 224 -9.98 8.20 12.68
CA CYS A 224 -10.80 8.93 11.71
C CYS A 224 -10.34 10.37 11.54
N GLN A 225 -9.95 11.04 12.64
CA GLN A 225 -9.42 12.39 12.58
C GLN A 225 -8.09 12.44 11.82
N LEU A 226 -7.17 11.53 12.12
CA LEU A 226 -5.86 11.45 11.47
C LEU A 226 -5.98 11.14 9.96
N LEU A 227 -6.86 10.20 9.59
CA LEU A 227 -7.16 9.90 8.19
C LEU A 227 -7.83 11.08 7.47
N SER A 228 -8.73 11.80 8.14
CA SER A 228 -9.35 13.01 7.59
C SER A 228 -8.32 14.12 7.37
N ASP A 229 -7.43 14.33 8.34
CA ASP A 229 -6.32 15.28 8.24
C ASP A 229 -5.37 14.89 7.10
N ALA A 230 -5.05 13.60 6.95
CA ALA A 230 -4.22 13.10 5.85
C ALA A 230 -4.86 13.34 4.49
N LEU A 231 -6.16 13.09 4.35
CA LEU A 231 -6.90 13.36 3.11
C LEU A 231 -6.81 14.85 2.73
N ARG A 232 -7.04 15.74 3.71
CA ARG A 232 -6.94 17.20 3.52
C ARG A 232 -5.52 17.65 3.20
N PHE A 233 -4.53 17.06 3.86
CA PHE A 233 -3.12 17.31 3.64
C PHE A 233 -2.72 16.97 2.20
N ILE A 234 -3.09 15.78 1.71
CA ILE A 234 -2.87 15.37 0.32
C ILE A 234 -3.53 16.35 -0.64
N SER A 235 -4.80 16.73 -0.41
CA SER A 235 -5.49 17.66 -1.30
C SER A 235 -4.84 19.06 -1.33
N LYS A 236 -4.47 19.62 -0.18
CA LYS A 236 -3.89 20.97 -0.07
C LYS A 236 -2.49 21.05 -0.69
N PHE A 237 -1.66 20.03 -0.45
CA PHE A 237 -0.26 20.02 -0.85
C PHE A 237 0.04 19.14 -2.06
N TYR A 238 -0.99 18.66 -2.76
CA TYR A 238 -0.87 17.72 -3.88
C TYR A 238 0.24 18.10 -4.86
N LYS A 239 0.16 19.31 -5.45
CA LYS A 239 1.12 19.78 -6.46
C LYS A 239 2.55 19.89 -5.94
N LEU A 240 2.69 20.15 -4.65
CA LEU A 240 3.99 20.27 -4.00
C LEU A 240 4.62 18.89 -3.82
N ILE A 241 3.85 17.94 -3.28
CA ILE A 241 4.29 16.57 -3.05
C ILE A 241 4.53 15.85 -4.39
N GLU A 242 3.62 16.02 -5.36
CA GLU A 242 3.73 15.52 -6.74
C GLU A 242 5.05 15.96 -7.40
N ARG A 243 5.44 17.22 -7.20
CA ARG A 243 6.70 17.74 -7.73
C ARG A 243 7.90 17.16 -6.99
N SER A 244 7.84 17.08 -5.67
CA SER A 244 8.93 16.59 -4.84
C SER A 244 8.40 16.04 -3.53
N ALA A 245 8.56 14.75 -3.32
CA ALA A 245 7.91 14.09 -2.20
C ALA A 245 8.56 14.39 -0.86
N LEU A 246 9.84 14.74 -0.85
CA LEU A 246 10.53 15.22 0.35
C LEU A 246 9.91 16.53 0.87
N HIS A 247 9.23 17.30 0.01
CA HIS A 247 8.47 18.47 0.47
C HIS A 247 7.26 18.10 1.32
N THR A 248 6.88 16.83 1.43
CA THR A 248 5.98 16.34 2.49
C THR A 248 6.46 16.85 3.86
N TYR A 249 7.76 16.74 4.15
CA TYR A 249 8.34 17.11 5.45
C TYR A 249 8.92 18.51 5.46
N TYR A 250 9.56 18.94 4.36
CA TYR A 250 10.26 20.22 4.32
C TYR A 250 9.34 21.42 4.07
N SER A 251 8.12 21.19 3.59
CA SER A 251 7.20 22.28 3.26
C SER A 251 5.78 21.97 3.72
N ALA A 252 5.15 20.92 3.19
CA ALA A 252 3.76 20.64 3.46
C ALA A 252 3.46 20.49 4.97
N LEU A 253 4.24 19.69 5.69
CA LEU A 253 4.04 19.43 7.12
C LEU A 253 4.23 20.68 8.01
N PRO A 254 5.31 21.48 7.89
CA PRO A 254 5.43 22.76 8.61
C PRO A 254 4.29 23.75 8.36
N PHE A 255 3.67 23.71 7.17
CA PHE A 255 2.55 24.58 6.80
C PHE A 255 1.17 23.94 7.02
N ALA A 256 1.11 22.71 7.54
CA ALA A 256 -0.14 22.07 7.90
C ALA A 256 -0.73 22.69 9.19
N PRO A 257 -2.05 22.63 9.40
CA PRO A 257 -2.65 23.28 10.55
C PRO A 257 -2.18 22.71 11.88
N SER A 258 -1.75 23.58 12.80
CA SER A 258 -1.13 23.16 14.04
C SER A 258 -2.05 22.38 14.97
N ASP A 259 -3.37 22.63 14.94
CA ASP A 259 -4.35 21.90 15.75
C ASP A 259 -4.70 20.52 15.17
N SER A 260 -4.21 20.20 13.96
CA SER A 260 -4.50 18.91 13.32
C SER A 260 -3.73 17.77 14.02
N LEU A 261 -4.37 16.60 14.11
CA LEU A 261 -3.75 15.43 14.74
C LEU A 261 -2.55 14.95 13.90
N LEU A 262 -2.64 15.08 12.57
CA LEU A 262 -1.55 14.80 11.66
C LEU A 262 -0.31 15.67 11.94
N TYR A 263 -0.50 16.96 12.15
CA TYR A 263 0.61 17.86 12.48
C TYR A 263 1.30 17.42 13.78
N HIS A 264 0.53 17.24 14.86
CA HIS A 264 1.09 16.81 16.14
C HIS A 264 1.84 15.47 16.06
N ARG A 265 1.34 14.53 15.26
CA ARG A 265 1.94 13.20 15.13
C ARG A 265 3.27 13.22 14.40
N TYR A 266 3.36 14.02 13.34
CA TYR A 266 4.49 13.94 12.40
C TYR A 266 5.46 15.12 12.47
N ILE A 267 5.17 16.22 13.17
CA ILE A 267 6.00 17.45 13.11
C ILE A 267 7.49 17.22 13.42
N LYS A 268 7.83 16.22 14.24
CA LYS A 268 9.22 15.78 14.48
C LYS A 268 9.98 15.41 13.21
N ASP A 269 9.29 14.93 12.17
CA ASP A 269 9.90 14.57 10.89
C ASP A 269 10.31 15.80 10.06
N ALA A 270 9.86 16.99 10.48
CA ALA A 270 10.22 18.28 9.94
C ALA A 270 11.43 18.92 10.65
N GLU A 271 12.05 18.27 11.65
CA GLU A 271 13.16 18.82 12.46
C GLU A 271 14.40 19.25 11.66
N HIS A 272 14.58 18.73 10.44
CA HIS A 272 15.68 19.09 9.55
C HIS A 272 15.44 20.40 8.79
N ASN A 273 14.34 21.11 9.07
CA ASN A 273 14.09 22.43 8.51
C ASN A 273 15.04 23.45 9.12
N ILE A 274 15.70 24.23 8.26
CA ILE A 274 16.65 25.27 8.64
C ILE A 274 15.97 26.42 9.42
N CYS A 275 14.64 26.55 9.29
CA CYS A 275 13.86 27.61 9.91
C CYS A 275 12.64 27.05 10.65
N SER A 276 12.38 27.55 11.86
CA SER A 276 11.09 27.37 12.54
C SER A 276 10.03 28.28 11.89
N ILE A 277 8.87 27.71 11.57
CA ILE A 277 7.74 28.46 11.02
C ILE A 277 6.83 28.87 12.18
N GLU A 278 6.59 30.17 12.34
CA GLU A 278 5.62 30.72 13.30
C GLU A 278 4.44 31.34 12.54
N GLY A 279 3.23 31.26 13.12
CA GLY A 279 2.03 31.91 12.56
C GLY A 279 1.35 31.16 11.41
N GLY A 280 1.52 29.84 11.33
CA GLY A 280 0.73 28.99 10.43
C GLY A 280 -0.77 28.92 10.81
N PRO A 281 -1.62 28.35 9.94
CA PRO A 281 -3.04 28.19 10.28
C PRO A 281 -3.20 27.25 11.48
N GLU A 282 -4.13 27.55 12.38
CA GLU A 282 -4.45 26.63 13.49
C GLU A 282 -5.31 25.47 13.00
N LYS A 283 -6.28 25.74 12.11
CA LYS A 283 -7.27 24.75 11.62
C LYS A 283 -7.28 24.65 10.10
N TRP A 284 -7.78 23.53 9.60
CA TRP A 284 -8.06 23.38 8.18
C TRP A 284 -9.12 24.37 7.70
N ASP A 285 -8.88 24.98 6.55
CA ASP A 285 -9.86 25.80 5.83
C ASP A 285 -11.08 24.95 5.42
N THR A 286 -12.26 25.57 5.35
CA THR A 286 -13.48 24.89 4.85
C THR A 286 -13.36 24.48 3.39
N LEU A 287 -12.59 25.24 2.60
CA LEU A 287 -12.17 24.90 1.25
C LEU A 287 -10.69 24.54 1.27
N VAL A 288 -10.38 23.25 1.19
CA VAL A 288 -9.01 22.75 1.32
C VAL A 288 -8.22 22.85 0.00
N ALA A 289 -8.87 22.60 -1.14
CA ALA A 289 -8.28 22.75 -2.46
C ALA A 289 -9.36 22.88 -3.54
N ASN A 290 -9.06 23.65 -4.60
CA ASN A 290 -9.75 23.56 -5.88
C ASN A 290 -9.01 22.55 -6.74
N LEU A 291 -9.43 21.29 -6.72
CA LEU A 291 -8.93 20.30 -7.68
C LEU A 291 -9.55 20.64 -9.03
N SER A 292 -8.78 21.24 -9.94
CA SER A 292 -9.18 21.31 -11.34
C SER A 292 -9.23 19.87 -11.85
N GLN A 293 -10.43 19.30 -11.92
CA GLN A 293 -10.68 18.04 -12.61
C GLN A 293 -10.23 18.24 -14.07
N GLY A 294 -9.08 17.67 -14.43
CA GLY A 294 -8.80 17.37 -15.82
C GLY A 294 -9.76 16.26 -16.21
N ASP A 295 -10.59 16.51 -17.22
CA ASP A 295 -11.48 15.53 -17.83
C ASP A 295 -10.66 14.30 -18.28
N PHE A 296 -10.79 13.19 -17.55
CA PHE A 296 -10.34 11.88 -18.00
C PHE A 296 -11.49 10.90 -17.82
N LEU A 297 -12.33 10.84 -18.87
CA LEU A 297 -13.16 9.69 -19.22
C LEU A 297 -12.30 8.52 -19.70
#